data_AF-W1F6T6-F1
#
_entry.id   AF-W1F6T6-F1
#
_cell.length_a   1.000
_cell.length_b   1.000
_cell.length_c   1.000
_cell.angle_alpha   90.00
_cell.angle_beta   90.00
_cell.angle_gamma   90.00
#
_symmetry.space_group_name_H-M   'P 1'
#
loop_
_entity.id
_entity.type
_entity.pdbx_description
1 polymer ?
#
loop_
_entity_poly.entity_id
_entity_poly.type
_entity_poly.pdbx_seq_one_letter_code
_entity_poly.pdbx_strand_id
1 'polypeptide(L)'
;MGHVQQFGTLGIFIGVAGLLIGLAAVGGITYIGSQSKIIPMVYEQDRAGNYISLTRADRLSPAKIDDYRTAVWNFIDNIRMVTPDGELQRKAVLRTYAFFIPG
;
A
#
# COMPACT_ATOMS: atom_id res chain seq x y z
N MET A 1 -5.56 61.83 14.37
CA MET A 1 -5.07 60.53 14.91
C MET A 1 -5.91 59.32 14.44
N GLY A 2 -7.18 59.47 14.05
CA GLY A 2 -8.02 58.33 13.58
C GLY A 2 -7.62 57.69 12.24
N HIS A 3 -7.12 58.45 11.26
CA HIS A 3 -6.79 57.89 9.93
C HIS A 3 -5.60 56.92 9.94
N VAL A 4 -4.58 57.15 10.78
CA VAL A 4 -3.36 56.31 10.82
C VAL A 4 -3.64 54.93 11.44
N GLN A 5 -4.53 54.89 12.42
CA GLN A 5 -4.97 53.64 13.06
C GLN A 5 -5.80 52.76 12.12
N GLN A 6 -6.56 53.37 11.21
CA GLN A 6 -7.39 52.67 10.22
C GLN A 6 -6.57 51.87 9.19
N PHE A 7 -5.42 52.42 8.76
CA PHE A 7 -4.49 51.71 7.86
C PHE A 7 -3.83 50.50 8.55
N GLY A 8 -3.51 50.60 9.84
CA GLY A 8 -2.97 49.48 10.62
C GLY A 8 -3.96 48.34 10.78
N THR A 9 -5.23 48.64 11.11
CA THR A 9 -6.28 47.63 11.25
C THR A 9 -6.59 46.95 9.90
N LEU A 10 -6.60 47.69 8.80
CA LEU A 10 -6.81 47.14 7.45
C LEU A 10 -5.72 46.12 7.08
N GLY A 11 -4.45 46.41 7.41
CA GLY A 11 -3.33 45.50 7.17
C GLY A 11 -3.46 44.17 7.93
N ILE A 12 -3.97 44.21 9.17
CA ILE A 12 -4.22 43.00 9.97
C ILE A 12 -5.29 42.13 9.31
N PHE A 13 -6.38 42.72 8.83
CA PHE A 13 -7.45 41.97 8.16
C PHE A 13 -6.95 41.30 6.87
N ILE A 14 -6.12 41.98 6.09
CA ILE A 14 -5.52 41.40 4.87
C ILE A 14 -4.55 40.27 5.24
N GLY A 15 -3.72 40.45 6.27
CA GLY A 15 -2.82 39.41 6.76
C GLY A 15 -3.55 38.16 7.26
N VAL A 16 -4.62 38.33 8.05
CA VAL A 16 -5.45 37.23 8.53
C VAL A 16 -6.17 36.54 7.38
N ALA A 17 -6.71 37.28 6.40
CA ALA A 17 -7.33 36.70 5.22
C ALA A 17 -6.32 35.86 4.41
N GLY A 18 -5.09 36.35 4.23
CA GLY A 18 -4.02 35.59 3.58
C GLY A 18 -3.63 34.31 4.31
N LEU A 19 -3.56 34.35 5.64
CA LEU A 19 -3.29 33.17 6.47
C LEU A 19 -4.40 32.12 6.37
N LEU A 20 -5.67 32.54 6.33
CA LEU A 20 -6.81 31.64 6.17
C LEU A 20 -6.82 30.96 4.78
N ILE A 21 -6.49 31.71 3.73
CA ILE A 21 -6.35 31.15 2.38
C ILE A 21 -5.21 30.13 2.34
N GLY A 22 -4.06 30.46 2.94
CA GLY A 22 -2.92 29.55 3.04
C GLY A 22 -3.27 28.25 3.76
N LEU A 23 -3.98 28.34 4.88
CA LEU A 23 -4.44 27.18 5.65
C LEU A 23 -5.45 26.33 4.86
N ALA A 24 -6.40 26.95 4.18
CA ALA A 24 -7.36 26.25 3.32
C ALA A 24 -6.66 25.54 2.14
N ALA A 25 -5.67 26.17 1.52
CA ALA A 25 -4.91 25.60 0.41
C ALA A 25 -4.11 24.36 0.85
N VAL A 26 -3.35 24.47 1.96
CA VAL A 26 -2.58 23.34 2.49
C VAL A 26 -3.52 22.22 2.94
N GLY A 27 -4.61 22.56 3.65
CA GLY A 27 -5.62 21.58 4.08
C GLY A 27 -6.25 20.83 2.91
N GLY A 28 -6.57 21.52 1.81
CA GLY A 28 -7.13 20.90 0.60
C GLY A 28 -6.16 19.92 -0.07
N ILE A 29 -4.89 20.30 -0.21
CA ILE A 29 -3.86 19.44 -0.83
C ILE A 29 -3.60 18.20 0.04
N THR A 30 -3.49 18.37 1.37
CA THR A 30 -3.31 17.24 2.29
C THR A 30 -4.50 16.30 2.26
N TYR A 31 -5.73 16.82 2.21
CA TYR A 31 -6.93 16.00 2.13
C TYR A 31 -6.95 15.15 0.85
N ILE A 32 -6.62 15.74 -0.30
CA ILE A 32 -6.54 15.02 -1.58
C ILE A 32 -5.41 13.99 -1.55
N GLY A 33 -4.23 14.38 -1.05
CA GLY A 33 -3.06 13.50 -0.94
C GLY A 33 -3.25 12.34 0.02
N SER A 34 -4.11 12.50 1.04
CA SER A 34 -4.43 11.43 2.01
C SER A 34 -5.31 10.32 1.43
N GLN A 35 -5.96 10.55 0.29
CA GLN A 35 -6.78 9.54 -0.38
C GLN A 35 -5.87 8.60 -1.19
N SER A 36 -5.50 7.47 -0.59
CA SER A 36 -4.74 6.42 -1.29
C SER A 36 -5.59 5.83 -2.44
N LYS A 37 -5.10 5.95 -3.67
CA LYS A 37 -5.67 5.30 -4.87
C LYS A 37 -4.99 3.97 -5.21
N ILE A 38 -4.35 3.33 -4.24
CA ILE A 38 -3.70 2.03 -4.47
C ILE A 38 -4.78 0.96 -4.58
N ILE A 39 -4.99 0.47 -5.80
CA ILE A 39 -5.83 -0.69 -6.08
C ILE A 39 -4.91 -1.91 -6.15
N PRO A 40 -4.87 -2.80 -5.14
CA PRO A 40 -4.02 -3.97 -5.19
C PRO A 40 -4.53 -4.94 -6.26
N MET A 41 -3.63 -5.39 -7.14
CA MET A 41 -3.92 -6.38 -8.17
C MET A 41 -3.29 -7.71 -7.79
N VAL A 42 -4.07 -8.78 -7.90
CA VAL A 42 -3.65 -10.17 -7.72
C VAL A 42 -3.54 -10.80 -9.11
N TYR A 43 -2.43 -11.46 -9.38
CA TYR A 43 -2.24 -12.23 -10.60
C TYR A 43 -2.29 -13.71 -10.29
N GLU A 44 -2.88 -14.48 -11.19
CA GLU A 44 -2.83 -15.93 -11.16
C GLU A 44 -1.66 -16.40 -12.02
N GLN A 45 -0.82 -17.27 -11.46
CA GLN A 45 0.36 -17.81 -12.14
C GLN A 45 0.15 -19.29 -12.44
N ASP A 46 0.49 -19.71 -13.66
CA ASP A 46 0.54 -21.13 -14.00
C ASP A 46 1.73 -21.82 -13.32
N ARG A 47 1.78 -23.16 -13.42
CA ARG A 47 2.89 -23.96 -12.86
C ARG A 47 4.26 -23.65 -13.49
N ALA A 48 4.30 -23.05 -14.67
CA ALA A 48 5.51 -22.70 -15.40
C ALA A 48 5.96 -21.25 -15.14
N GLY A 49 5.21 -20.49 -14.34
CA GLY A 49 5.52 -19.11 -14.01
C GLY A 49 4.86 -18.05 -14.91
N ASN A 50 3.98 -18.43 -15.83
CA ASN A 50 3.29 -17.51 -16.73
C ASN A 50 2.06 -16.89 -16.07
N TYR A 51 1.79 -15.63 -16.38
CA TYR A 51 0.61 -14.91 -15.90
C TYR A 51 -0.63 -15.32 -16.70
N ILE A 52 -1.62 -15.94 -16.05
CA ILE A 52 -2.87 -16.38 -16.70
C ILE A 52 -3.96 -15.31 -16.58
N SER A 53 -4.09 -14.69 -15.40
CA SER A 53 -5.19 -13.76 -15.12
C SER A 53 -4.76 -12.62 -14.20
N LEU A 54 -5.41 -11.45 -14.34
CA LEU A 54 -5.20 -10.26 -13.51
C LEU A 54 -6.55 -9.87 -12.88
N THR A 55 -6.65 -9.91 -11.56
CA THR A 55 -7.88 -9.61 -10.82
C THR A 55 -7.61 -8.59 -9.72
N ARG A 56 -8.55 -7.69 -9.45
CA ARG A 56 -8.47 -6.77 -8.32
C ARG A 56 -8.61 -7.54 -7.00
N ALA A 57 -7.74 -7.28 -6.02
CA ALA A 57 -7.78 -7.93 -4.71
C ALA A 57 -9.16 -7.81 -4.02
N ASP A 58 -9.83 -6.66 -4.14
CA ASP A 58 -11.15 -6.41 -3.53
C ASP A 58 -12.28 -7.28 -4.10
N ARG A 59 -12.05 -7.94 -5.25
CA ARG A 59 -13.04 -8.78 -5.94
C ARG A 59 -12.57 -10.24 -6.01
N LEU A 60 -11.63 -10.65 -5.15
CA LEU A 60 -11.18 -12.03 -5.13
C LEU A 60 -12.31 -12.96 -4.70
N SER A 61 -12.49 -14.05 -5.45
CA SER A 61 -13.29 -15.19 -4.98
C SER A 61 -12.66 -15.78 -3.71
N PRO A 62 -13.47 -16.40 -2.83
CA PRO A 62 -12.93 -17.28 -1.79
C PRO A 62 -11.97 -18.31 -2.39
N ALA A 63 -10.94 -18.68 -1.61
CA ALA A 63 -9.94 -19.67 -1.99
C ALA A 63 -10.59 -21.01 -2.37
N LYS A 64 -10.19 -21.56 -3.50
CA LYS A 64 -10.64 -22.85 -4.02
C LYS A 64 -9.75 -23.98 -3.49
N ILE A 65 -10.21 -25.22 -3.65
CA ILE A 65 -9.46 -26.42 -3.25
C ILE A 65 -8.05 -26.47 -3.88
N ASP A 66 -7.90 -26.00 -5.12
CA ASP A 66 -6.64 -26.00 -5.85
C ASP A 66 -5.63 -24.98 -5.31
N ASP A 67 -6.11 -23.89 -4.72
CA ASP A 67 -5.25 -22.89 -4.06
C ASP A 67 -4.59 -23.51 -2.83
N TYR A 68 -5.36 -24.25 -2.02
CA TYR A 68 -4.82 -24.99 -0.87
C TYR A 68 -3.84 -26.08 -1.30
N ARG A 69 -4.14 -26.82 -2.38
CA ARG A 69 -3.20 -27.80 -2.93
C ARG A 69 -1.89 -27.14 -3.35
N THR A 70 -1.97 -26.00 -4.05
CA THR A 70 -0.80 -25.23 -4.47
C THR A 70 0.01 -24.71 -3.27
N ALA A 71 -0.67 -24.22 -2.24
CA ALA A 71 -0.02 -23.81 -0.98
C ALA A 71 0.73 -24.98 -0.32
N VAL A 72 0.13 -26.16 -0.24
CA VAL A 72 0.77 -27.38 0.30
C VAL A 72 1.95 -27.82 -0.55
N TRP A 73 1.82 -27.79 -1.88
CA TRP A 73 2.93 -28.11 -2.78
C TRP A 73 4.11 -27.16 -2.57
N ASN A 74 3.86 -25.86 -2.51
CA ASN A 74 4.90 -24.86 -2.24
C ASN A 74 5.56 -25.07 -0.88
N PHE A 75 4.79 -25.42 0.15
CA PHE A 75 5.35 -25.73 1.47
C PHE A 75 6.29 -26.95 1.41
N ILE A 76 5.85 -28.05 0.79
CA ILE A 76 6.63 -29.27 0.64
C ILE A 76 7.89 -29.03 -0.20
N ASP A 77 7.80 -28.21 -1.23
CA ASP A 77 8.94 -27.85 -2.08
C ASP A 77 9.98 -27.05 -1.28
N ASN A 78 9.57 -25.97 -0.61
CA ASN A 78 10.48 -25.12 0.17
C ASN A 78 11.12 -25.87 1.36
N ILE A 79 10.42 -26.80 2.03
CA ILE A 79 11.01 -27.56 3.16
C ILE A 79 11.99 -28.65 2.69
N ARG A 80 11.81 -29.20 1.49
CA ARG A 80 12.70 -30.22 0.91
C ARG A 80 13.85 -29.61 0.11
N MET A 81 13.78 -28.33 -0.19
CA MET A 81 14.79 -27.61 -0.95
C MET A 81 16.09 -27.47 -0.16
N VAL A 82 17.18 -28.00 -0.74
CA VAL A 82 18.54 -27.82 -0.25
C VAL A 82 19.38 -27.34 -1.43
N THR A 83 19.95 -26.15 -1.31
CA THR A 83 20.78 -25.53 -2.34
C THR A 83 22.05 -24.95 -1.72
N PRO A 84 23.19 -24.97 -2.44
CA PRO A 84 24.42 -24.30 -1.99
C PRO A 84 24.34 -22.77 -2.06
N ASP A 85 23.33 -22.21 -2.75
CA ASP A 85 23.07 -20.77 -2.77
C ASP A 85 22.45 -20.31 -1.44
N GLY A 86 23.22 -19.55 -0.64
CA GLY A 86 22.79 -19.09 0.67
C GLY A 86 21.59 -18.15 0.66
N GLU A 87 21.42 -17.31 -0.37
CA GLU A 87 20.27 -16.42 -0.46
C GLU A 87 18.99 -17.20 -0.79
N LEU A 88 19.10 -18.13 -1.73
CA LEU A 88 17.98 -18.96 -2.15
C LEU A 88 17.57 -19.92 -1.02
N GLN A 89 18.53 -20.52 -0.31
CA GLN A 89 18.25 -21.35 0.87
C GLN A 89 17.55 -20.54 1.97
N ARG A 90 18.03 -19.32 2.27
CA ARG A 90 17.41 -18.44 3.26
C ARG A 90 15.98 -18.09 2.87
N LYS A 91 15.74 -17.81 1.59
CA LYS A 91 14.40 -17.50 1.08
C LYS A 91 13.45 -18.69 1.22
N ALA A 92 13.91 -19.90 0.92
CA ALA A 92 13.13 -21.13 1.11
C ALA A 92 12.72 -21.29 2.59
N VAL A 93 13.68 -21.12 3.53
CA VAL A 93 13.42 -21.17 4.98
C VAL A 93 12.37 -20.15 5.40
N LEU A 94 12.50 -18.89 4.99
CA LEU A 94 11.54 -17.84 5.33
C LEU A 94 10.14 -18.12 4.78
N ARG A 95 10.05 -18.64 3.55
CA ARG A 95 8.77 -19.05 2.95
C ARG A 95 8.11 -20.19 3.72
N THR A 96 8.88 -21.18 4.18
CA THR A 96 8.37 -22.27 5.01
C THR A 96 7.77 -21.74 6.31
N TYR A 97 8.43 -20.80 7.00
CA TYR A 97 7.91 -20.19 8.23
C TYR A 97 6.67 -19.31 8.00
N ALA A 98 6.54 -18.69 6.83
CA ALA A 98 5.37 -17.86 6.52
C ALA A 98 4.04 -18.63 6.56
N PHE A 99 4.03 -19.95 6.34
CA PHE A 99 2.82 -20.77 6.47
C PHE A 99 2.33 -20.95 7.90
N PHE A 100 3.18 -20.70 8.91
CA PHE A 100 2.86 -20.90 10.33
C PHE A 100 2.61 -19.60 11.08
N ILE A 101 2.92 -18.45 10.48
CA ILE A 101 2.65 -17.14 11.09
C ILE A 101 1.14 -16.89 10.96
N PRO A 102 0.40 -16.73 12.08
CA PRO A 102 -0.98 -16.29 12.01
C PRO A 102 -1.01 -14.86 11.46
N GLY A 103 -1.75 -14.67 10.36
CA GLY A 103 -2.06 -13.35 9.78
C GLY A 103 -3.17 -12.63 10.52
#